data_AF-A0ABD5S1U5-F1
#
_entry.id   AF-A0ABD5S1U5-F1
#
_cell.length_a   1.000
_cell.length_b   1.000
_cell.length_c   1.000
_cell.angle_alpha   90.00
_cell.angle_beta   90.00
_cell.angle_gamma   90.00
#
_symmetry.space_group_name_H-M   'P 1'
#
loop_
_entity.id
_entity.type
_entity.pdbx_description
1 polymer ?
#
loop_
_entity_poly.entity_id
_entity_poly.type
_entity_poly.pdbx_seq_one_letter_code
_entity_poly.pdbx_strand_id
1 'polypeptide(L)'
;GVDVWRDGELLVRDGSESEILDALGERNVVVVSPIGGQGFVFGRGNPQLSPAVLRRCDVEIVASRAKLDDLDSLRVDTDDPDLDTELRGWTKVRVGRFERRMMKVE
;
A
#
# COMPACT_ATOMS: atom_id res chain seq x y z
N GLY A 1 -11.46 -3.22 -3.40
CA GLY A 1 -11.37 -2.59 -4.70
C GLY A 1 -10.21 -1.65 -4.77
N VAL A 2 -9.48 -1.69 -5.88
CA VAL A 2 -8.34 -0.81 -6.18
C VAL A 2 -8.65 -0.04 -7.45
N ASP A 3 -8.51 1.28 -7.38
CA ASP A 3 -8.71 2.17 -8.52
C ASP A 3 -7.35 2.66 -9.03
N VAL A 4 -7.22 2.84 -10.35
CA VAL A 4 -6.01 3.43 -10.96
C VAL A 4 -6.36 4.81 -11.51
N TRP A 5 -5.66 5.82 -11.00
CA TRP A 5 -5.78 7.20 -11.43
C TRP A 5 -4.51 7.68 -12.12
N ARG A 6 -4.66 8.50 -13.17
CA ARG A 6 -3.55 9.18 -13.85
C ARG A 6 -4.01 10.56 -14.31
N ASP A 7 -3.23 11.60 -14.00
CA ASP A 7 -3.48 12.97 -14.47
C ASP A 7 -4.91 13.50 -14.19
N GLY A 8 -5.49 13.08 -13.06
CA GLY A 8 -6.86 13.46 -12.66
C GLY A 8 -7.98 12.64 -13.30
N GLU A 9 -7.64 11.65 -14.10
CA GLU A 9 -8.57 10.72 -14.73
C GLU A 9 -8.54 9.34 -14.06
N LEU A 10 -9.72 8.74 -13.88
CA LEU A 10 -9.89 7.37 -13.42
C LEU A 10 -9.77 6.43 -14.62
N LEU A 11 -8.66 5.71 -14.73
CA LEU A 11 -8.41 4.77 -15.83
C LEU A 11 -9.06 3.41 -15.59
N VAL A 12 -9.00 2.93 -14.34
CA VAL A 12 -9.54 1.62 -13.93
C VAL A 12 -10.29 1.82 -12.63
N ARG A 13 -11.55 1.37 -12.59
CA ARG A 13 -12.39 1.36 -11.39
C ARG A 13 -12.54 -0.07 -10.90
N ASP A 14 -12.22 -0.30 -9.63
CA ASP A 14 -12.25 -1.63 -8.98
C ASP A 14 -11.55 -2.71 -9.84
N GLY A 15 -10.32 -2.42 -10.23
CA GLY A 15 -9.58 -3.19 -11.23
C GLY A 15 -9.13 -4.55 -10.75
N SER A 16 -9.22 -5.55 -11.63
CA SER A 16 -8.46 -6.80 -11.49
C SER A 16 -6.96 -6.56 -11.57
N GLU A 17 -6.17 -7.55 -11.16
CA GLU A 17 -4.70 -7.52 -11.26
C GLU A 17 -4.23 -7.16 -12.68
N SER A 18 -4.78 -7.82 -13.71
CA SER A 18 -4.42 -7.60 -15.10
C SER A 18 -4.73 -6.17 -15.56
N GLU A 19 -5.92 -5.65 -15.22
CA GLU A 19 -6.30 -4.29 -15.60
C GLU A 19 -5.39 -3.25 -14.93
N ILE A 20 -4.98 -3.50 -13.69
CA ILE A 20 -4.03 -2.63 -12.99
C ILE A 20 -2.66 -2.69 -13.67
N LEU A 21 -2.13 -3.90 -13.93
CA LEU A 21 -0.83 -4.10 -14.59
C LEU A 21 -0.74 -3.45 -15.97
N ASP A 22 -1.82 -3.55 -16.76
CA ASP A 22 -1.93 -2.94 -18.09
C ASP A 22 -2.02 -1.41 -18.00
N ALA A 23 -2.59 -0.88 -16.93
CA ALA A 23 -2.67 0.55 -16.69
C ALA A 23 -1.36 1.16 -16.15
N LEU A 24 -0.42 0.37 -15.60
CA LEU A 24 0.82 0.90 -15.00
C LEU A 24 1.73 1.60 -16.03
N GLY A 25 2.27 2.75 -15.65
CA GLY A 25 3.21 3.55 -16.46
C GLY A 25 4.66 3.38 -16.01
N GLU A 26 5.50 4.36 -16.35
CA GLU A 26 6.92 4.40 -15.94
C GLU A 26 7.11 4.57 -14.44
N ARG A 27 6.23 5.35 -13.79
CA ARG A 27 6.25 5.60 -12.35
C ARG A 27 4.85 5.42 -11.79
N ASN A 28 4.74 4.63 -10.74
CA ASN A 28 3.47 4.26 -10.14
C ASN A 28 3.59 4.35 -8.62
N VAL A 29 2.53 4.79 -7.95
CA VAL A 29 2.48 4.86 -6.49
C VAL A 29 1.21 4.18 -6.01
N VAL A 30 1.37 3.20 -5.14
CA VAL A 30 0.28 2.57 -4.41
C VAL A 30 0.05 3.36 -3.13
N VAL A 31 -1.11 4.01 -3.04
CA VAL A 31 -1.53 4.75 -1.84
C VAL A 31 -2.48 3.88 -1.04
N VAL A 32 -2.06 3.46 0.16
CA VAL A 32 -2.78 2.48 0.99
C VAL A 32 -2.88 2.92 2.43
N SER A 33 -3.91 2.43 3.12
CA SER A 33 -4.07 2.62 4.56
C SER A 33 -4.02 1.28 5.28
N PRO A 34 -3.48 1.20 6.51
CA PRO A 34 -3.51 -0.03 7.29
C PRO A 34 -4.96 -0.54 7.48
N ILE A 35 -5.09 -1.86 7.39
CA ILE A 35 -6.34 -2.62 7.46
C ILE A 35 -6.52 -3.12 8.90
N GLY A 36 -7.66 -2.77 9.52
CA GLY A 36 -8.02 -3.21 10.86
C GLY A 36 -7.10 -2.72 11.99
N GLY A 37 -7.32 -3.23 13.20
CA GLY A 37 -6.52 -2.89 14.39
C GLY A 37 -5.21 -3.67 14.53
N GLN A 38 -4.81 -4.42 13.50
CA GLN A 38 -3.60 -5.27 13.53
C GLN A 38 -2.43 -4.69 12.72
N GLY A 39 -2.66 -3.61 11.96
CA GLY A 39 -1.60 -2.87 11.27
C GLY A 39 -1.17 -3.42 9.92
N PHE A 40 -1.92 -4.36 9.31
CA PHE A 40 -1.59 -4.87 7.98
C PHE A 40 -1.74 -3.79 6.91
N VAL A 41 -0.68 -3.49 6.17
CA VAL A 41 -0.68 -2.57 5.02
C VAL A 41 -1.03 -3.31 3.74
N PHE A 42 -0.41 -4.48 3.57
CA PHE A 42 -0.77 -5.48 2.59
C PHE A 42 -1.10 -6.76 3.35
N GLY A 43 -2.20 -7.41 2.98
CA GLY A 43 -2.65 -8.63 3.62
C GLY A 43 -3.02 -9.67 2.58
N ARG A 44 -2.99 -10.92 3.03
CA ARG A 44 -3.30 -12.09 2.21
C ARG A 44 -4.65 -11.98 1.49
N GLY A 45 -4.69 -12.43 0.25
CA GLY A 45 -5.94 -12.54 -0.51
C GLY A 45 -6.47 -11.24 -1.10
N ASN A 46 -5.61 -10.23 -1.28
CA ASN A 46 -5.89 -9.09 -2.14
C ASN A 46 -5.17 -9.26 -3.49
N PRO A 47 -5.74 -10.01 -4.46
CA PRO A 47 -5.10 -10.25 -5.74
C PRO A 47 -4.91 -8.98 -6.58
N GLN A 48 -5.66 -7.90 -6.30
CA GLN A 48 -5.53 -6.63 -7.02
C GLN A 48 -4.15 -5.96 -6.76
N LEU A 49 -3.57 -6.15 -5.58
CA LEU A 49 -2.24 -5.64 -5.20
C LEU A 49 -1.24 -6.80 -5.09
N SER A 50 -1.13 -7.56 -6.16
CA SER A 50 -0.21 -8.71 -6.23
C SER A 50 1.27 -8.27 -6.17
N PRO A 51 2.20 -9.21 -5.93
CA PRO A 51 3.63 -8.93 -6.01
C PRO A 51 4.07 -8.31 -7.34
N ALA A 52 3.45 -8.71 -8.46
CA ALA A 52 3.76 -8.16 -9.79
C ALA A 52 3.38 -6.67 -9.89
N VAL A 53 2.27 -6.26 -9.27
CA VAL A 53 1.87 -4.86 -9.18
C VAL A 53 2.80 -4.10 -8.24
N LEU A 54 3.02 -4.63 -7.03
CA LEU A 54 3.76 -3.93 -5.97
C LEU A 54 5.22 -3.70 -6.35
N ARG A 55 5.89 -4.65 -7.01
CA ARG A 55 7.29 -4.47 -7.47
C ARG A 55 7.47 -3.37 -8.52
N ARG A 56 6.38 -2.91 -9.16
CA ARG A 56 6.39 -1.81 -10.15
C ARG A 56 5.92 -0.48 -9.56
N CYS A 57 5.69 -0.41 -8.25
CA CYS A 57 5.13 0.73 -7.57
C CYS A 57 5.96 1.14 -6.34
N ASP A 58 6.07 2.44 -6.10
CA ASP A 58 6.39 2.93 -4.77
C ASP A 58 5.17 2.80 -3.85
N VAL A 59 5.39 2.69 -2.54
CA VAL A 59 4.30 2.57 -1.54
C VAL A 59 4.22 3.83 -0.69
N GLU A 60 3.07 4.51 -0.71
CA GLU A 60 2.75 5.60 0.23
C GLU A 60 1.66 5.15 1.19
N ILE A 61 1.99 5.13 2.49
CA ILE A 61 1.05 4.74 3.54
C ILE A 61 0.39 5.99 4.12
N VAL A 62 -0.94 6.00 4.14
CA VAL A 62 -1.76 7.06 4.70
C VAL A 62 -2.64 6.50 5.81
N ALA A 63 -2.74 7.18 6.95
CA ALA A 63 -3.60 6.76 8.05
C ALA A 63 -4.03 7.98 8.88
N SER A 64 -5.17 7.89 9.58
CA SER A 64 -5.49 8.86 10.61
C SER A 64 -4.59 8.63 11.84
N ARG A 65 -4.39 9.67 12.65
CA ARG A 65 -3.64 9.54 13.91
C ARG A 65 -4.22 8.45 14.79
N ALA A 66 -5.54 8.48 14.99
CA ALA A 66 -6.26 7.48 15.77
C ALA A 66 -6.02 6.05 15.27
N LYS A 67 -5.96 5.83 13.94
CA LYS A 67 -5.68 4.49 13.37
C LYS A 67 -4.26 4.00 13.72
N LEU A 68 -3.29 4.90 13.92
CA LEU A 68 -1.91 4.55 14.26
C LEU A 68 -1.63 4.50 15.76
N ASP A 69 -2.45 5.15 16.58
CA ASP A 69 -2.23 5.20 18.03
C ASP A 69 -2.40 3.83 18.69
N ASP A 70 -3.25 2.97 18.12
CA ASP A 70 -3.47 1.60 18.59
C ASP A 70 -2.50 0.57 17.95
N LEU A 71 -1.53 1.03 17.16
CA LEU A 71 -0.60 0.15 16.43
C LEU A 71 0.84 0.32 16.91
N ASP A 72 1.44 -0.78 17.35
CA ASP A 72 2.87 -0.83 17.68
C ASP A 72 3.74 -0.89 16.41
N SER A 73 3.28 -1.64 15.41
CA SER A 73 3.95 -1.86 14.13
C SER A 73 2.96 -2.01 12.98
N LEU A 74 3.48 -1.85 11.77
CA LEU A 74 2.81 -2.21 10.52
C LEU A 74 3.24 -3.62 10.10
N ARG A 75 2.39 -4.29 9.34
CA ARG A 75 2.62 -5.66 8.88
C ARG A 75 2.38 -5.77 7.38
N VAL A 76 3.09 -6.69 6.75
CA VAL A 76 2.90 -7.05 5.35
C VAL A 76 2.81 -8.57 5.21
N ASP A 77 1.90 -9.00 4.34
CA ASP A 77 1.78 -10.36 3.86
C ASP A 77 1.29 -10.26 2.41
N THR A 78 2.23 -10.33 1.47
CA THR A 78 1.99 -10.17 0.03
C THR A 78 1.86 -11.50 -0.72
N ASP A 79 1.82 -12.63 -0.01
CA ASP A 79 1.99 -13.99 -0.56
C ASP A 79 3.35 -14.20 -1.31
N ASP A 80 4.31 -13.27 -1.18
CA ASP A 80 5.69 -13.34 -1.70
C ASP A 80 6.69 -12.97 -0.57
N PRO A 81 7.39 -13.96 0.01
CA PRO A 81 8.30 -13.73 1.15
C PRO A 81 9.48 -12.81 0.85
N ASP A 82 9.93 -12.75 -0.40
CA ASP A 82 11.05 -11.89 -0.79
C ASP A 82 10.57 -10.43 -0.83
N LEU A 83 9.39 -10.20 -1.40
CA LEU A 83 8.76 -8.88 -1.39
C LEU A 83 8.42 -8.42 0.04
N ASP A 84 7.90 -9.31 0.89
CA ASP A 84 7.66 -9.00 2.30
C ASP A 84 8.95 -8.54 2.99
N THR A 85 10.08 -9.18 2.67
CA THR A 85 11.39 -8.82 3.20
C THR A 85 11.87 -7.47 2.69
N GLU A 86 11.63 -7.15 1.41
CA GLU A 86 11.94 -5.85 0.82
C GLU A 86 11.13 -4.70 1.46
N LEU A 87 9.88 -4.95 1.85
CA LEU A 87 8.96 -3.95 2.43
C LEU A 87 9.18 -3.71 3.94
N ARG A 88 9.91 -4.60 4.61
CA ARG A 88 10.24 -4.48 6.05
C ARG A 88 11.13 -3.28 6.35
N GLY A 89 11.06 -2.81 7.59
CA GLY A 89 11.91 -1.75 8.11
C GLY A 89 11.13 -0.47 8.41
N TRP A 90 11.84 0.64 8.51
CA TRP A 90 11.25 1.90 8.95
C TRP A 90 10.67 2.68 7.78
N THR A 91 9.38 3.00 7.84
CA THR A 91 8.67 3.78 6.82
C THR A 91 8.00 5.02 7.41
N LYS A 92 7.72 6.00 6.54
CA LYS A 92 7.00 7.22 6.89
C LYS A 92 5.53 7.06 6.53
N VAL A 93 4.66 7.08 7.53
CA VAL A 93 3.21 7.12 7.32
C VAL A 93 2.74 8.57 7.34
N ARG A 94 1.98 8.97 6.33
CA ARG A 94 1.35 10.30 6.29
C ARG A 94 0.10 10.29 7.15
N VAL A 95 0.08 11.18 8.15
CA VAL A 95 -1.01 11.27 9.15
C VAL A 95 -1.91 12.47 8.91
N GLY A 96 -1.35 13.52 8.30
CA GLY A 96 -2.07 14.73 7.96
C GLY A 96 -1.42 15.46 6.78
N ARG A 97 -1.85 16.69 6.53
CA ARG A 97 -1.34 17.49 5.39
C ARG A 97 0.17 17.72 5.47
N PHE A 98 0.70 17.95 6.66
CA PHE A 98 2.11 18.28 6.90
C PHE A 98 2.78 17.33 7.91
N GLU A 99 2.05 16.33 8.40
CA GLU A 99 2.50 15.44 9.46
C GLU A 99 2.79 14.04 8.92
N ARG A 100 3.95 13.51 9.30
CA ARG A 100 4.35 12.11 9.06
C ARG A 100 4.82 11.48 10.36
N ARG A 101 4.49 10.20 10.56
CA ARG A 101 4.94 9.38 11.69
C ARG A 101 5.83 8.26 11.17
N MET A 102 6.97 8.04 11.81
CA MET A 102 7.81 6.88 11.54
C MET A 102 7.16 5.65 12.18
N MET A 103 6.94 4.62 11.37
CA MET A 103 6.41 3.33 11.82
C MET A 103 7.34 2.22 11.32
N LYS A 104 7.48 1.16 12.10
CA LYS A 104 8.23 -0.03 11.70
C LYS A 104 7.27 -0.99 11.00
N VAL A 105 7.67 -1.50 9.85
CA VAL A 105 7.06 -2.65 9.16
C VAL A 105 7.81 -3.90 9.59
N GLU A 106 7.07 -4.88 10.11
CA GLU A 106 7.56 -6.18 10.60
C GLU A 106 7.16 -7.33 9.68
#